data_AF-A0A2D6N7U5-F1
#
_entry.id   AF-A0A2D6N7U5-F1
#
_cell.length_a   1.000
_cell.length_b   1.000
_cell.length_c   1.000
_cell.angle_alpha   90.00
_cell.angle_beta   90.00
_cell.angle_gamma   90.00
#
_symmetry.space_group_name_H-M   'P 1'
#
loop_
_entity.id
_entity.type
_entity.pdbx_description
1 polymer ?
#
loop_
_entity_poly.entity_id
_entity_poly.type
_entity_poly.pdbx_seq_one_letter_code
_entity_poly.pdbx_strand_id
1 'polypeptide(L)'
;MPAKLQNALLREYQTASVSVLPSVEVDIYGKRYPKSEILGLVLLEAMACATPVVCSAIGGMPELVLDDETGYIVPPDDPTALGDRIEQLLDDPVLAARLGHQARAHVLAHFTWDRVARVCLNAYN
;
A
#
# COMPACT_ATOMS: atom_id res chain seq x y z
N MET A 1 17.77 12.60 -0.32
CA MET A 1 17.92 11.60 -1.39
C MET A 1 18.18 12.34 -2.70
N PRO A 2 19.19 11.99 -3.51
CA PRO A 2 19.47 12.73 -4.73
C PRO A 2 18.29 12.62 -5.71
N ALA A 3 17.84 13.74 -6.29
CA ALA A 3 16.62 13.82 -7.11
C ALA A 3 16.53 12.80 -8.26
N LYS A 4 17.68 12.35 -8.78
CA LYS A 4 17.75 11.29 -9.79
C LYS A 4 17.20 9.95 -9.31
N LEU A 5 17.40 9.60 -8.04
CA LEU A 5 16.98 8.33 -7.46
C LEU A 5 15.47 8.33 -7.15
N GLN A 6 14.91 9.47 -6.71
CA GLN A 6 13.46 9.63 -6.53
C GLN A 6 12.69 9.50 -7.85
N ASN A 7 13.23 10.07 -8.94
CA ASN A 7 12.61 9.97 -10.26
C ASN A 7 12.63 8.54 -10.84
N ALA A 8 13.58 7.70 -10.42
CA ALA A 8 13.62 6.29 -10.82
C ALA A 8 12.54 5.50 -10.08
N LEU A 9 12.45 5.60 -8.75
CA LEU A 9 11.44 4.92 -7.95
C LEU A 9 10.00 5.30 -8.36
N LEU A 10 9.77 6.59 -8.64
CA LEU A 10 8.47 7.06 -9.12
C LEU A 10 8.06 6.36 -10.43
N ARG A 11 9.00 6.17 -11.35
CA ARG A 11 8.73 5.44 -12.59
C ARG A 11 8.38 3.99 -12.31
N GLU A 12 9.13 3.33 -11.43
CA GLU A 12 8.86 1.93 -11.07
C GLU A 12 7.42 1.75 -10.55
N TYR A 13 6.95 2.63 -9.66
CA TYR A 13 5.55 2.60 -9.23
C TYR A 13 4.58 2.78 -10.41
N GLN A 14 4.80 3.81 -11.22
CA GLN A 14 3.91 4.15 -12.34
C GLN A 14 3.86 3.07 -13.43
N THR A 15 4.90 2.24 -13.56
CA THR A 15 4.96 1.16 -14.56
C THR A 15 4.67 -0.23 -13.99
N ALA A 16 4.63 -0.38 -12.67
CA ALA A 16 4.30 -1.66 -12.05
C ALA A 16 2.82 -2.01 -12.28
N SER A 17 2.55 -3.28 -12.60
CA SER A 17 1.18 -3.78 -12.70
C SER A 17 0.49 -3.86 -11.34
N VAL A 18 1.26 -4.12 -10.28
CA VAL A 18 0.80 -4.20 -8.89
C VAL A 18 1.98 -3.94 -7.95
N SER A 19 1.73 -3.27 -6.82
CA SER A 19 2.69 -3.18 -5.71
C SER A 19 2.22 -4.05 -4.55
N VAL A 20 3.14 -4.86 -4.00
CA VAL A 20 2.80 -5.88 -3.01
C VAL A 20 3.61 -5.65 -1.74
N LEU A 21 2.93 -5.57 -0.60
CA LEU A 21 3.54 -5.48 0.73
C LEU A 21 3.07 -6.64 1.62
N PRO A 22 3.65 -7.85 1.46
CA PRO A 22 3.21 -9.07 2.13
C PRO A 22 3.96 -9.26 3.46
N SER A 23 3.87 -8.28 4.36
CA SER A 23 4.55 -8.35 5.65
C SER A 23 4.03 -9.54 6.48
N VAL A 24 4.87 -10.07 7.36
CA VAL A 24 4.54 -11.14 8.33
C VAL A 24 4.93 -10.73 9.75
N GLU A 25 4.33 -11.34 10.76
CA GLU A 25 4.73 -11.12 12.17
C GLU A 25 5.78 -12.11 12.67
N VAL A 26 5.98 -13.23 11.98
CA VAL A 26 6.89 -14.30 12.39
C VAL A 26 7.96 -14.46 11.33
N ASP A 27 9.23 -14.39 11.72
CA ASP A 27 10.34 -14.62 10.79
C ASP A 27 10.54 -16.11 10.49
N ILE A 28 11.43 -16.41 9.53
CA ILE A 28 11.76 -17.79 9.14
C ILE A 28 12.36 -18.64 10.27
N TYR A 29 12.73 -18.03 11.39
CA TYR A 29 13.26 -18.71 12.58
C TYR A 29 12.21 -18.89 13.68
N GLY A 30 10.95 -18.52 13.42
CA GLY A 30 9.84 -18.63 14.37
C GLY A 30 9.79 -17.50 15.40
N LYS A 31 10.61 -16.45 15.27
CA LYS A 31 10.58 -15.32 16.19
C LYS A 31 9.49 -14.33 15.79
N ARG A 32 8.66 -13.94 16.76
CA ARG A 32 7.55 -13.01 16.56
C ARG A 32 7.95 -11.53 16.77
N TYR A 33 7.52 -10.68 15.86
CA TYR A 33 7.66 -9.22 15.85
C TYR A 33 6.27 -8.59 15.84
N PRO A 34 5.73 -8.19 17.00
CA PRO A 34 4.35 -7.67 17.11
C PRO A 34 4.14 -6.28 16.48
N LYS A 35 5.19 -5.67 15.92
CA LYS A 35 5.18 -4.37 15.25
C LYS A 35 6.04 -4.42 14.00
N SER A 36 5.82 -5.42 13.15
CA SER A 36 6.59 -5.61 11.92
C SER A 36 6.29 -4.56 10.84
N GLU A 37 5.12 -3.92 10.91
CA GLU A 37 4.76 -2.77 10.08
C GLU A 37 4.04 -1.70 10.92
N ILE A 38 4.33 -0.43 10.66
CA ILE A 38 3.85 0.70 11.47
C ILE A 38 3.16 1.75 10.60
N LEU A 39 3.72 2.07 9.43
CA LEU A 39 3.32 3.25 8.66
C LEU A 39 2.89 2.93 7.23
N GLY A 40 3.42 1.87 6.61
CA GLY A 40 3.06 1.51 5.24
C GLY A 40 3.32 2.61 4.21
N LEU A 41 4.35 3.45 4.39
CA LEU A 41 4.63 4.58 3.47
C LEU A 41 4.76 4.13 2.01
N VAL A 42 5.37 2.97 1.79
CA VAL A 42 5.52 2.35 0.46
C VAL A 42 4.17 2.09 -0.20
N LEU A 43 3.14 1.71 0.57
CA LEU A 43 1.77 1.56 0.05
C LEU A 43 1.19 2.91 -0.34
N LEU A 44 1.31 3.92 0.52
CA LEU A 44 0.81 5.27 0.22
C LEU A 44 1.50 5.87 -1.02
N GLU A 45 2.79 5.60 -1.22
CA GLU A 45 3.55 6.01 -2.40
C GLU A 45 3.03 5.32 -3.68
N ALA A 46 2.81 4.00 -3.63
CA ALA A 46 2.24 3.23 -4.74
C ALA A 46 0.81 3.70 -5.08
N MET A 47 -0.04 3.81 -4.06
CA MET A 47 -1.42 4.31 -4.20
C MET A 47 -1.43 5.74 -4.76
N ALA A 48 -0.54 6.62 -4.29
CA ALA A 48 -0.40 7.96 -4.85
C ALA A 48 -0.04 7.92 -6.35
N CYS A 49 0.69 6.90 -6.81
CA CYS A 49 1.03 6.72 -8.22
C CYS A 49 -0.09 6.08 -9.06
N ALA A 50 -1.25 5.82 -8.47
CA ALA A 50 -2.35 5.06 -9.06
C ALA A 50 -1.99 3.61 -9.42
N THR A 51 -1.01 3.03 -8.70
CA THR A 51 -0.66 1.62 -8.81
C THR A 51 -1.57 0.83 -7.87
N PRO A 52 -2.24 -0.26 -8.33
CA PRO A 52 -3.03 -1.09 -7.44
C PRO A 52 -2.12 -1.80 -6.43
N VAL A 53 -2.63 -2.02 -5.23
CA VAL A 53 -1.84 -2.57 -4.12
C VAL A 53 -2.46 -3.84 -3.55
N VAL A 54 -1.60 -4.76 -3.09
CA VAL A 54 -1.97 -5.92 -2.27
C VAL A 54 -1.11 -5.89 -1.02
N CYS A 55 -1.72 -5.95 0.17
CA CYS A 55 -0.98 -5.97 1.43
C CYS A 55 -1.52 -7.03 2.38
N SER A 56 -0.70 -7.45 3.35
CA SER A 56 -1.20 -8.31 4.43
C SER A 56 -1.97 -7.49 5.48
N ALA A 57 -2.85 -8.16 6.24
CA ALA A 57 -3.59 -7.59 7.36
C ALA A 57 -2.69 -7.41 8.60
N ILE A 58 -1.62 -6.63 8.49
CA ILE A 58 -0.63 -6.37 9.56
C ILE A 58 -0.44 -4.88 9.80
N GLY A 59 -0.25 -4.52 11.07
CA GLY A 59 0.10 -3.16 11.47
C GLY A 59 -0.97 -2.16 11.04
N GLY A 60 -0.54 -0.99 10.56
CA GLY A 60 -1.44 0.06 10.09
C GLY A 60 -2.00 -0.16 8.67
N MET A 61 -1.62 -1.21 7.94
CA MET A 61 -2.02 -1.38 6.54
C MET A 61 -3.55 -1.45 6.32
N PRO A 62 -4.34 -2.14 7.18
CA PRO A 62 -5.80 -2.12 7.09
C PRO A 62 -6.45 -0.76 7.33
N GLU A 63 -5.71 0.23 7.87
CA GLU A 63 -6.19 1.60 8.02
C GLU A 63 -5.90 2.45 6.76
N LEU A 64 -4.98 2.02 5.90
CA LEU A 64 -4.55 2.74 4.69
C LEU A 64 -5.28 2.25 3.44
N VAL A 65 -5.57 0.95 3.37
CA VAL A 65 -6.21 0.30 2.23
C VAL A 65 -7.65 -0.06 2.59
N LEU A 66 -8.59 0.32 1.73
CA LEU A 66 -9.96 -0.14 1.76
C LEU A 66 -10.06 -1.39 0.86
N ASP A 67 -10.31 -2.56 1.46
CA ASP A 67 -10.34 -3.84 0.76
C ASP A 67 -11.39 -3.86 -0.36
N ASP A 68 -11.01 -4.34 -1.54
CA ASP A 68 -11.78 -4.36 -2.81
C ASP A 68 -12.21 -2.98 -3.36
N GLU A 69 -11.80 -1.89 -2.70
CA GLU A 69 -12.08 -0.51 -3.11
C GLU A 69 -10.84 0.25 -3.57
N THR A 70 -9.72 0.13 -2.83
CA THR A 70 -8.46 0.81 -3.14
C THR A 70 -7.28 -0.15 -3.27
N GLY A 71 -7.53 -1.45 -3.21
CA GLY A 71 -6.53 -2.51 -3.21
C GLY A 71 -7.08 -3.76 -2.52
N TYR A 72 -6.21 -4.73 -2.26
CA TYR A 72 -6.57 -5.96 -1.56
C TYR A 72 -5.81 -6.12 -0.24
N ILE A 73 -6.51 -6.61 0.76
CA ILE A 73 -5.94 -7.06 2.02
C ILE A 73 -6.03 -8.58 2.09
N VAL A 74 -4.92 -9.24 2.37
CA VAL A 74 -4.85 -10.69 2.52
C VAL A 74 -4.42 -11.09 3.95
N PRO A 75 -4.76 -12.30 4.42
CA PRO A 75 -4.18 -12.81 5.66
C PRO A 75 -2.65 -12.85 5.59
N PRO A 76 -1.94 -12.55 6.69
CA PRO A 76 -0.50 -12.75 6.74
C PRO A 76 -0.16 -14.25 6.70
N ASP A 77 0.99 -14.57 6.10
CA ASP A 77 1.49 -15.96 5.97
C ASP A 77 0.58 -16.89 5.14
N ASP A 78 -0.24 -16.31 4.26
CA ASP A 78 -1.09 -17.02 3.29
C ASP A 78 -0.64 -16.74 1.84
N PRO A 79 0.32 -17.52 1.31
CA PRO A 79 0.81 -17.33 -0.05
C PRO A 79 -0.25 -17.63 -1.11
N THR A 80 -1.25 -18.45 -0.82
CA THR A 80 -2.34 -18.76 -1.75
C THR A 80 -3.23 -17.53 -1.91
N ALA A 81 -3.72 -16.97 -0.80
CA ALA A 81 -4.53 -15.75 -0.85
C ALA A 81 -3.77 -14.58 -1.48
N LEU A 82 -2.47 -14.46 -1.20
CA LEU A 82 -1.61 -13.45 -1.83
C LEU A 82 -1.52 -13.66 -3.35
N GLY A 83 -1.26 -14.89 -3.79
CA GLY A 83 -1.17 -15.27 -5.19
C GLY A 83 -2.47 -14.98 -5.94
N ASP A 84 -3.61 -15.42 -5.40
CA ASP A 84 -4.93 -15.23 -6.00
C ASP A 84 -5.22 -13.75 -6.29
N ARG A 85 -4.89 -12.85 -5.35
CA ARG A 85 -5.10 -11.39 -5.54
C ARG A 85 -4.13 -10.78 -6.54
N ILE A 86 -2.89 -11.25 -6.59
CA ILE A 86 -1.91 -10.80 -7.59
C ILE A 86 -2.37 -11.24 -8.98
N GLU A 87 -2.74 -12.51 -9.16
CA GLU A 87 -3.23 -13.07 -10.42
C GLU A 87 -4.49 -12.32 -10.89
N GLN A 88 -5.45 -12.08 -9.99
CA GLN A 88 -6.67 -11.33 -10.31
C GLN A 88 -6.36 -9.93 -10.89
N LEU A 89 -5.37 -9.22 -10.35
CA LEU A 89 -4.97 -7.90 -10.86
C LEU A 89 -4.18 -7.97 -12.18
N LEU A 90 -3.42 -9.04 -12.40
CA LEU A 90 -2.68 -9.25 -13.64
C LEU A 90 -3.60 -9.67 -14.80
N ASP A 91 -4.65 -10.44 -14.50
CA ASP A 91 -5.60 -10.97 -15.48
C ASP A 91 -6.70 -9.96 -15.86
N ASP A 92 -7.00 -8.98 -14.99
CA ASP A 92 -7.99 -7.93 -15.25
C ASP A 92 -7.38 -6.52 -15.15
N PRO A 93 -6.82 -5.98 -16.26
CA PRO A 93 -6.26 -4.64 -16.30
C PRO A 93 -7.28 -3.52 -16.02
N VAL A 94 -8.58 -3.77 -16.29
CA VAL A 94 -9.64 -2.78 -16.05
C VAL A 94 -9.90 -2.66 -14.55
N LEU A 95 -9.98 -3.79 -13.86
CA LEU A 95 -10.04 -3.86 -12.41
C LEU A 95 -8.81 -3.21 -11.77
N ALA A 96 -7.62 -3.56 -12.24
CA ALA A 96 -6.35 -3.00 -11.74
C ALA A 96 -6.31 -1.48 -11.86
N ALA A 97 -6.66 -0.93 -13.03
CA ALA A 97 -6.72 0.51 -13.25
C ALA A 97 -7.76 1.19 -12.36
N ARG A 98 -8.95 0.57 -12.22
CA ARG A 98 -10.01 1.07 -11.33
C ARG A 98 -9.53 1.20 -9.89
N LEU A 99 -8.99 0.12 -9.32
CA LEU A 99 -8.49 0.10 -7.95
C LEU A 99 -7.34 1.08 -7.75
N GLY A 100 -6.39 1.15 -8.69
CA GLY A 100 -5.29 2.12 -8.64
C GLY A 100 -5.79 3.58 -8.62
N HIS A 101 -6.76 3.93 -9.47
CA HIS A 101 -7.35 5.27 -9.47
C HIS A 101 -8.10 5.59 -8.18
N GLN A 102 -8.87 4.65 -7.65
CA GLN A 102 -9.55 4.79 -6.36
C GLN A 102 -8.55 4.97 -5.22
N ALA A 103 -7.46 4.21 -5.22
CA ALA A 103 -6.38 4.33 -4.25
C ALA A 103 -5.71 5.71 -4.29
N ARG A 104 -5.42 6.23 -5.48
CA ARG A 104 -4.88 7.59 -5.64
C ARG A 104 -5.84 8.64 -5.10
N ALA A 105 -7.13 8.54 -5.43
CA ALA A 105 -8.14 9.47 -4.93
C ALA A 105 -8.20 9.44 -3.40
N HIS A 106 -8.15 8.24 -2.80
CA HIS A 106 -8.12 8.05 -1.36
C HIS A 106 -6.90 8.74 -0.71
N VAL A 107 -5.70 8.51 -1.24
CA VAL A 107 -4.47 9.14 -0.73
C VAL A 107 -4.53 10.67 -0.81
N LEU A 108 -4.96 11.23 -1.95
CA LEU A 108 -5.04 12.67 -2.12
C LEU A 108 -6.07 13.32 -1.18
N ALA A 109 -7.13 12.61 -0.81
CA ALA A 109 -8.14 13.11 0.11
C ALA A 109 -7.71 13.05 1.59
N HIS A 110 -6.93 12.02 1.98
CA HIS A 110 -6.71 11.67 3.38
C HIS A 110 -5.26 11.77 3.87
N PHE A 111 -4.27 11.57 3.01
CA PHE A 111 -2.89 11.31 3.43
C PHE A 111 -1.85 12.26 2.82
N THR A 112 -2.28 13.43 2.34
CA THR A 112 -1.34 14.47 1.89
C THR A 112 -0.59 15.11 3.06
N TRP A 113 0.66 15.51 2.85
CA TRP A 113 1.46 16.20 3.86
C TRP A 113 0.78 17.47 4.39
N ASP A 114 0.11 18.25 3.53
CA ASP A 114 -0.67 19.42 3.96
C ASP A 114 -1.78 19.05 4.94
N ARG A 115 -2.48 17.94 4.70
CA ARG A 115 -3.53 17.45 5.59
C ARG A 115 -2.95 16.94 6.90
N VAL A 116 -1.90 16.12 6.85
CA VAL A 116 -1.21 15.61 8.04
C VAL A 116 -0.74 16.78 8.91
N ALA A 117 -0.06 17.77 8.32
CA ALA A 117 0.42 18.96 9.04
C ALA A 117 -0.73 19.73 9.71
N ARG A 118 -1.86 19.94 9.01
CA ARG A 118 -3.05 20.59 9.59
C ARG A 118 -3.63 19.80 10.76
N VAL A 119 -3.77 18.48 10.63
CA VAL A 119 -4.30 17.62 11.71
C VAL A 119 -3.38 17.67 12.94
N CYS A 120 -2.06 17.57 12.74
CA CYS A 120 -1.09 17.67 13.83
C CYS A 120 -1.15 19.04 14.53
N LEU A 121 -1.21 20.14 13.77
CA LEU A 121 -1.32 21.49 14.35
C LEU A 121 -2.60 21.68 15.16
N ASN A 122 -3.73 21.14 14.69
CA ASN A 122 -5.00 21.22 15.40
C ASN A 122 -4.99 20.48 16.74
N ALA A 123 -4.14 19.45 16.91
CA ALA A 123 -4.02 18.72 18.17
C ALA A 123 -3.22 19.48 19.25
N TYR A 124 -2.49 20.54 18.87
CA TYR A 124 -1.71 21.37 19.79
C TYR A 124 -2.45 22.63 20.26
N ASN A 125 -3.60 22.95 19.66
CA ASN A 125 -4.45 24.09 20.00
C ASN A 125 -5.68 23.64 20.78
#